data_AF-A0A948JPM3-F1
#
_entry.id   AF-A0A948JPM3-F1
#
_cell.length_a   1.000
_cell.length_b   1.000
_cell.length_c   1.000
_cell.angle_alpha   90.00
_cell.angle_beta   90.00
_cell.angle_gamma   90.00
#
_symmetry.space_group_name_H-M   'P 1'
#
loop_
_entity.id
_entity.type
_entity.pdbx_description
1 polymer ?
#
loop_
_entity_poly.entity_id
_entity_poly.type
_entity_poly.pdbx_seq_one_letter_code
_entity_poly.pdbx_strand_id
1 'polypeptide(L)'
;MIELLKNSVLNRELTLFRDPHPDNRRYVRELEYIQLAIEPKDNLSFLRAADSEEQAAQNQSASGYFVKNVLASWAIMYSVGEPLGRLNAQMRGDLTILQSLMELKAIRWGVGTQQYEPRLFGMSIYQEFTAVSLWCMLEPDGARLGQLLEMHARHPTMRLPAVDFLLDTFLPKGIQRPLKYQKNPTYQGMWDALMEALASQRREAQTQDMTKYMANWNRLMKPLGWKPERVYCLLAEDGRQVDPNCQGDQLFQRFAFETALAVCAFDLDDSAFRDHLYYPRDLVDHYRANVRQQRDGWRVLGAPARFAAPLPPPRKKADLAKSKLKGYARWVELACDGDKDAQEAVIKSTGRLRSLKKEAGEALAALAENGQGVCADIKDDVTLALQVESLLEGRGLKGFDSSTVGGAGPARCEMLLKNAQDWLSKSKLSYRLYTLDLGDDAWYVLSVHDVFATEFLALGESLSLPYLLLLGWVQLPKT
;
A
#
# COMPACT_ATOMS: atom_id res chain seq x y z
N MET A 1 -33.80 -19.35 11.44
CA MET A 1 -33.28 -18.32 10.52
C MET A 1 -31.91 -17.83 10.97
N ILE A 2 -31.77 -17.20 12.16
CA ILE A 2 -30.47 -16.89 12.80
C ILE A 2 -29.62 -18.16 13.02
N GLU A 3 -30.22 -19.24 13.52
CA GLU A 3 -29.57 -20.58 13.61
C GLU A 3 -29.17 -21.16 12.24
N LEU A 4 -29.92 -20.85 11.18
CA LEU A 4 -29.64 -21.30 9.81
C LEU A 4 -28.48 -20.51 9.18
N LEU A 5 -28.29 -19.25 9.60
CA LEU A 5 -27.23 -18.34 9.15
C LEU A 5 -25.93 -18.49 9.94
N LYS A 6 -26.02 -18.74 11.26
CA LYS A 6 -24.89 -19.20 12.09
C LYS A 6 -24.29 -20.47 11.48
N ASN A 7 -25.15 -21.41 11.08
CA ASN A 7 -24.73 -22.63 10.41
C ASN A 7 -24.27 -22.45 8.95
N SER A 8 -24.56 -21.33 8.27
CA SER A 8 -24.13 -21.11 6.86
C SER A 8 -22.84 -20.31 6.70
N VAL A 9 -22.45 -19.50 7.69
CA VAL A 9 -21.19 -18.72 7.68
C VAL A 9 -20.10 -19.43 8.48
N LEU A 10 -20.45 -20.12 9.58
CA LEU A 10 -19.49 -20.83 10.44
C LEU A 10 -19.17 -22.27 9.97
N ASN A 11 -20.04 -22.91 9.18
CA ASN A 11 -19.82 -24.28 8.65
C ASN A 11 -19.41 -24.34 7.17
N ARG A 12 -19.01 -23.22 6.54
CA ARG A 12 -18.35 -23.31 5.23
C ARG A 12 -16.97 -23.91 5.45
N GLU A 13 -16.62 -24.95 4.70
CA GLU A 13 -15.23 -25.40 4.63
C GLU A 13 -14.36 -24.21 4.17
N LEU A 14 -13.51 -23.73 5.08
CA LEU A 14 -12.71 -22.50 4.99
C LEU A 14 -11.50 -22.64 4.05
N THR A 15 -11.61 -23.39 2.97
CA THR A 15 -10.53 -23.57 1.97
C THR A 15 -10.37 -22.36 1.03
N LEU A 16 -11.20 -21.32 1.15
CA LEU A 16 -11.36 -20.22 0.19
C LEU A 16 -11.02 -18.81 0.72
N PHE A 17 -10.44 -18.70 1.91
CA PHE A 17 -10.05 -17.40 2.47
C PHE A 17 -9.04 -16.72 1.52
N ARG A 18 -9.36 -15.49 1.09
CA ARG A 18 -8.44 -14.70 0.25
C ARG A 18 -7.42 -13.96 1.10
N ASP A 19 -7.78 -13.61 2.32
CA ASP A 19 -6.81 -13.06 3.27
C ASP A 19 -5.80 -14.15 3.67
N PRO A 20 -4.49 -13.90 3.53
CA PRO A 20 -3.43 -14.84 3.92
C PRO A 20 -3.39 -15.15 5.42
N HIS A 21 -4.22 -14.48 6.24
CA HIS A 21 -4.31 -14.67 7.68
C HIS A 21 -5.73 -15.17 8.10
N PRO A 22 -6.08 -16.44 7.81
CA PRO A 22 -7.46 -16.95 7.69
C PRO A 22 -8.21 -17.24 8.99
N ASP A 23 -7.86 -16.62 10.12
CA ASP A 23 -8.57 -16.84 11.38
C ASP A 23 -9.95 -16.16 11.32
N ASN A 24 -10.95 -16.95 10.97
CA ASN A 24 -12.35 -16.56 10.81
C ASN A 24 -12.89 -15.73 11.97
N ARG A 25 -12.48 -16.02 13.21
CA ARG A 25 -12.87 -15.29 14.43
C ARG A 25 -12.50 -13.80 14.37
N ARG A 26 -11.47 -13.45 13.59
CA ARG A 26 -11.05 -12.05 13.36
C ARG A 26 -12.08 -11.24 12.59
N TYR A 27 -12.86 -11.90 11.74
CA TYR A 27 -13.90 -11.26 10.96
C TYR A 27 -15.27 -11.39 11.62
N VAL A 28 -15.47 -12.20 12.68
CA VAL A 28 -16.80 -12.46 13.25
C VAL A 28 -17.53 -11.17 13.66
N ARG A 29 -16.86 -10.24 14.38
CA ARG A 29 -17.46 -8.93 14.72
C ARG A 29 -17.80 -8.09 13.50
N GLU A 30 -17.01 -8.18 12.42
CA GLU A 30 -17.21 -7.44 11.18
C GLU A 30 -18.20 -8.16 10.23
N LEU A 31 -18.35 -9.47 10.33
CA LEU A 31 -19.30 -10.34 9.62
C LEU A 31 -20.71 -10.21 10.21
N GLU A 32 -20.84 -9.96 11.52
CA GLU A 32 -22.10 -9.53 12.14
C GLU A 32 -22.63 -8.25 11.46
N TYR A 33 -21.75 -7.36 10.96
CA TYR A 33 -22.16 -6.21 10.14
C TYR A 33 -22.54 -6.57 8.71
N ILE A 34 -21.95 -7.60 8.09
CA ILE A 34 -22.40 -8.13 6.80
C ILE A 34 -23.81 -8.72 6.93
N GLN A 35 -24.12 -9.40 8.04
CA GLN A 35 -25.47 -9.85 8.34
C GLN A 35 -26.45 -8.68 8.50
N LEU A 36 -26.03 -7.55 9.06
CA LEU A 36 -26.83 -6.32 9.14
C LEU A 36 -27.06 -5.62 7.78
N ALA A 37 -26.16 -5.81 6.81
CA ALA A 37 -26.34 -5.33 5.43
C ALA A 37 -27.29 -6.25 4.62
N ILE A 38 -27.29 -7.55 4.92
CA ILE A 38 -28.14 -8.56 4.26
C ILE A 38 -29.54 -8.63 4.89
N GLU A 39 -29.66 -8.41 6.21
CA GLU A 39 -30.94 -8.30 6.92
C GLU A 39 -31.17 -6.83 7.33
N PRO A 40 -31.93 -6.04 6.55
CA PRO A 40 -32.20 -4.63 6.84
C PRO A 40 -33.13 -4.40 8.04
N LYS A 41 -33.19 -5.33 9.01
CA LYS A 41 -34.27 -5.36 10.00
C LYS A 41 -34.15 -4.29 11.08
N ASP A 42 -32.95 -3.89 11.51
CA ASP A 42 -32.82 -2.91 12.61
C ASP A 42 -31.96 -1.67 12.29
N ASN A 43 -30.99 -1.74 11.38
CA ASN A 43 -30.19 -0.56 11.01
C ASN A 43 -30.90 0.39 10.04
N LEU A 44 -31.99 -0.03 9.38
CA LEU A 44 -32.89 0.86 8.63
C LEU A 44 -34.13 1.24 9.43
N SER A 45 -34.19 0.93 10.73
CA SER A 45 -35.29 1.36 11.60
C SER A 45 -35.50 2.86 11.51
N PHE A 46 -34.44 3.65 11.31
CA PHE A 46 -34.55 5.09 11.09
C PHE A 46 -35.20 5.50 9.74
N LEU A 47 -35.04 4.71 8.68
CA LEU A 47 -35.76 4.92 7.41
C LEU A 47 -37.20 4.38 7.48
N ARG A 48 -37.43 3.32 8.25
CA ARG A 48 -38.75 2.68 8.43
C ARG A 48 -39.65 3.40 9.43
N ALA A 49 -39.06 4.09 10.41
CA ALA A 49 -39.74 4.91 11.40
C ALA A 49 -39.85 6.39 10.97
N ALA A 50 -39.38 6.70 9.77
CA ALA A 50 -39.59 8.00 9.16
C ALA A 50 -40.97 8.01 8.48
N ASP A 51 -41.89 8.82 8.99
CA ASP A 51 -43.21 9.00 8.41
C ASP A 51 -43.17 9.95 7.18
N SER A 52 -41.99 10.51 6.88
CA SER A 52 -41.73 11.31 5.69
C SER A 52 -40.25 11.25 5.25
N GLU A 53 -40.00 11.56 3.97
CA GLU A 53 -38.65 11.72 3.41
C GLU A 53 -37.81 12.74 4.20
N GLU A 54 -38.46 13.78 4.72
CA GLU A 54 -37.87 14.83 5.56
C GLU A 54 -37.40 14.30 6.92
N GLN A 55 -38.16 13.40 7.55
CA GLN A 55 -37.81 12.77 8.83
C GLN A 55 -36.69 11.73 8.66
N ALA A 56 -36.69 10.98 7.55
CA ALA A 56 -35.59 10.07 7.18
C ALA A 56 -34.28 10.85 6.97
N ALA A 57 -34.37 12.00 6.29
CA ALA A 57 -33.23 12.86 6.05
C ALA A 57 -32.68 13.49 7.34
N GLN A 58 -33.51 13.67 8.38
CA GLN A 58 -33.14 14.31 9.66
C GLN A 58 -32.14 13.50 10.51
N ASN A 59 -32.03 12.18 10.31
CA ASN A 59 -31.19 11.29 11.10
C ASN A 59 -29.70 11.29 10.65
N GLN A 60 -28.96 12.32 11.09
CA GLN A 60 -27.63 12.68 10.56
C GLN A 60 -26.52 11.67 10.89
N SER A 61 -26.55 11.05 12.07
CA SER A 61 -25.54 10.10 12.56
C SER A 61 -25.66 8.70 11.94
N ALA A 62 -26.88 8.27 11.61
CA ALA A 62 -27.13 6.96 11.02
C ALA A 62 -26.58 6.83 9.59
N SER A 63 -26.66 7.90 8.80
CA SER A 63 -26.33 7.88 7.37
C SER A 63 -24.82 7.75 7.06
N GLY A 64 -23.94 8.48 7.74
CA GLY A 64 -22.48 8.41 7.46
C GLY A 64 -21.85 7.09 7.95
N TYR A 65 -22.30 6.60 9.11
CA TYR A 65 -21.86 5.31 9.64
C TYR A 65 -22.38 4.15 8.79
N PHE A 66 -23.64 4.21 8.34
CA PHE A 66 -24.22 3.23 7.42
C PHE A 66 -23.43 3.13 6.11
N VAL A 67 -23.15 4.26 5.46
CA VAL A 67 -22.38 4.30 4.21
C VAL A 67 -20.98 3.69 4.40
N LYS A 68 -20.29 4.08 5.48
CA LYS A 68 -18.99 3.50 5.82
C LYS A 68 -19.06 1.98 5.99
N ASN A 69 -20.10 1.48 6.65
CA ASN A 69 -20.27 0.05 6.91
C ASN A 69 -20.61 -0.73 5.65
N VAL A 70 -21.49 -0.20 4.79
CA VAL A 70 -21.81 -0.81 3.48
C VAL A 70 -20.54 -1.01 2.67
N LEU A 71 -19.70 0.02 2.56
CA LEU A 71 -18.49 -0.06 1.75
C LEU A 71 -17.41 -0.94 2.40
N ALA A 72 -17.28 -0.90 3.72
CA ALA A 72 -16.42 -1.84 4.45
C ALA A 72 -16.87 -3.29 4.23
N SER A 73 -18.18 -3.54 4.17
CA SER A 73 -18.73 -4.88 3.96
C SER A 73 -18.26 -5.51 2.65
N TRP A 74 -18.08 -4.71 1.58
CA TRP A 74 -17.60 -5.21 0.29
C TRP A 74 -16.15 -5.69 0.36
N ALA A 75 -15.28 -4.91 1.02
CA ALA A 75 -13.90 -5.31 1.25
C ALA A 75 -13.82 -6.58 2.11
N ILE A 76 -14.68 -6.69 3.14
CA ILE A 76 -14.74 -7.88 3.99
C ILE A 76 -15.26 -9.09 3.20
N MET A 77 -16.36 -8.95 2.44
CA MET A 77 -16.89 -10.01 1.59
C MET A 77 -15.82 -10.55 0.63
N TYR A 78 -15.04 -9.66 0.02
CA TYR A 78 -13.91 -10.06 -0.79
C TYR A 78 -12.87 -10.85 0.04
N SER A 79 -12.45 -10.30 1.19
CA SER A 79 -11.45 -10.89 2.10
C SER A 79 -11.81 -12.32 2.55
N VAL A 80 -13.08 -12.56 2.87
CA VAL A 80 -13.58 -13.86 3.38
C VAL A 80 -13.86 -14.87 2.29
N GLY A 81 -13.54 -14.58 1.03
CA GLY A 81 -13.68 -15.57 -0.05
C GLY A 81 -15.05 -15.60 -0.72
N GLU A 82 -15.91 -14.58 -0.57
CA GLU A 82 -17.23 -14.61 -1.23
C GLU A 82 -17.08 -14.68 -2.77
N PRO A 83 -17.94 -15.46 -3.46
CA PRO A 83 -17.94 -15.49 -4.91
C PRO A 83 -18.16 -14.10 -5.50
N LEU A 84 -17.37 -13.73 -6.51
CA LEU A 84 -17.39 -12.39 -7.11
C LEU A 84 -18.77 -12.00 -7.67
N GLY A 85 -19.53 -12.96 -8.20
CA GLY A 85 -20.90 -12.73 -8.65
C GLY A 85 -21.85 -12.30 -7.54
N ARG A 86 -21.70 -12.87 -6.33
CA ARG A 86 -22.48 -12.48 -5.15
C ARG A 86 -22.04 -11.11 -4.62
N LEU A 87 -20.73 -10.85 -4.58
CA LEU A 87 -20.20 -9.53 -4.23
C LEU A 87 -20.75 -8.44 -5.16
N ASN A 88 -20.70 -8.67 -6.48
CA ASN A 88 -21.24 -7.73 -7.46
C ASN A 88 -22.75 -7.50 -7.29
N ALA A 89 -23.52 -8.58 -7.07
CA ALA A 89 -24.97 -8.47 -6.81
C ALA A 89 -25.27 -7.64 -5.55
N GLN A 90 -24.54 -7.87 -4.46
CA GLN A 90 -24.68 -7.11 -3.22
C GLN A 90 -24.33 -5.63 -3.45
N MET A 91 -23.18 -5.35 -4.07
CA MET A 91 -22.75 -3.99 -4.40
C MET A 91 -23.81 -3.23 -5.20
N ARG A 92 -24.43 -3.88 -6.19
CA ARG A 92 -25.50 -3.28 -6.99
C ARG A 92 -26.74 -2.95 -6.16
N GLY A 93 -27.15 -3.83 -5.25
CA GLY A 93 -28.27 -3.58 -4.34
C GLY A 93 -27.99 -2.42 -3.38
N ASP A 94 -26.80 -2.43 -2.79
CA ASP A 94 -26.35 -1.39 -1.86
C ASP A 94 -26.28 0.00 -2.52
N LEU A 95 -25.83 0.06 -3.78
CA LEU A 95 -25.73 1.31 -4.54
C LEU A 95 -27.07 2.00 -4.74
N THR A 96 -28.15 1.25 -4.97
CA THR A 96 -29.51 1.83 -5.05
C THR A 96 -29.87 2.54 -3.74
N ILE A 97 -29.54 1.93 -2.59
CA ILE A 97 -29.79 2.52 -1.27
C ILE A 97 -28.92 3.78 -1.07
N LEU A 98 -27.64 3.72 -1.44
CA LEU A 98 -26.72 4.86 -1.32
C LEU A 98 -27.18 6.04 -2.18
N GLN A 99 -27.68 5.80 -3.39
CA GLN A 99 -28.24 6.85 -4.27
C GLN A 99 -29.46 7.52 -3.64
N SER A 100 -30.43 6.75 -3.14
CA SER A 100 -31.59 7.31 -2.44
C SER A 100 -31.19 8.12 -1.20
N LEU A 101 -30.17 7.68 -0.45
CA LEU A 101 -29.64 8.45 0.69
C LEU A 101 -29.00 9.77 0.27
N MET A 102 -28.36 9.83 -0.90
CA MET A 102 -27.81 11.08 -1.44
C MET A 102 -28.92 12.07 -1.81
N GLU A 103 -29.96 11.60 -2.50
CA GLU A 103 -31.11 12.41 -2.93
C GLU A 103 -31.86 13.01 -1.73
N LEU A 104 -32.16 12.18 -0.73
CA LEU A 104 -32.84 12.62 0.51
C LEU A 104 -32.04 13.70 1.25
N LYS A 105 -30.70 13.59 1.28
CA LYS A 105 -29.88 14.64 1.91
C LYS A 105 -29.80 15.91 1.08
N ALA A 106 -29.78 15.81 -0.25
CA ALA A 106 -29.81 16.98 -1.12
C ALA A 106 -31.08 17.82 -0.86
N ILE A 107 -32.23 17.15 -0.69
CA ILE A 107 -33.51 17.77 -0.33
C ILE A 107 -33.42 18.49 1.02
N ARG A 108 -32.97 17.80 2.08
CA ARG A 108 -32.94 18.36 3.45
C ARG A 108 -32.13 19.65 3.59
N TRP A 109 -30.95 19.70 2.97
CA TRP A 109 -30.03 20.80 3.25
C TRP A 109 -30.26 22.01 2.33
N GLY A 110 -31.11 21.91 1.30
CA GLY A 110 -31.42 23.02 0.40
C GLY A 110 -30.19 23.59 -0.33
N VAL A 111 -29.05 22.89 -0.27
CA VAL A 111 -27.81 23.24 -0.94
C VAL A 111 -27.60 22.24 -2.06
N GLY A 112 -27.16 22.71 -3.23
CA GLY A 112 -26.63 21.81 -4.26
C GLY A 112 -25.62 20.85 -3.61
N THR A 113 -25.61 19.59 -4.05
CA THR A 113 -24.94 18.46 -3.37
C THR A 113 -23.47 18.71 -2.99
N GLN A 114 -22.82 19.69 -3.62
CA GLN A 114 -21.41 20.02 -3.55
C GLN A 114 -20.87 20.50 -2.18
N GLN A 115 -21.67 21.11 -1.28
CA GLN A 115 -21.12 21.70 -0.04
C GLN A 115 -21.00 20.72 1.15
N TYR A 116 -21.71 19.59 1.14
CA TYR A 116 -21.72 18.62 2.25
C TYR A 116 -21.24 17.21 1.88
N GLU A 117 -20.97 16.95 0.60
CA GLU A 117 -20.41 15.70 0.07
C GLU A 117 -19.19 15.15 0.86
N PRO A 118 -18.24 15.98 1.36
CA PRO A 118 -17.06 15.48 2.06
C PRO A 118 -17.37 14.60 3.28
N ARG A 119 -18.40 14.95 4.05
CA ARG A 119 -18.81 14.22 5.27
C ARG A 119 -19.85 13.14 5.01
N LEU A 120 -20.46 13.15 3.83
CA LEU A 120 -21.61 12.33 3.48
C LEU A 120 -21.27 10.83 3.46
N PHE A 121 -20.01 10.51 3.15
CA PHE A 121 -19.52 9.13 3.07
C PHE A 121 -18.60 8.72 4.22
N GLY A 122 -18.03 9.67 4.99
CA GLY A 122 -17.20 9.37 6.17
C GLY A 122 -16.05 8.38 5.94
N MET A 123 -15.67 8.16 4.68
CA MET A 123 -14.75 7.12 4.25
C MET A 123 -13.30 7.54 4.49
N SER A 124 -12.44 6.54 4.71
CA SER A 124 -11.02 6.72 4.44
C SER A 124 -10.75 6.63 2.93
N ILE A 125 -9.68 7.30 2.45
CA ILE A 125 -9.25 7.25 1.04
C ILE A 125 -9.15 5.81 0.52
N TYR A 126 -8.68 4.89 1.34
CA TYR A 126 -8.53 3.49 0.92
C TYR A 126 -9.86 2.74 0.76
N GLN A 127 -10.84 3.00 1.62
CA GLN A 127 -12.16 2.36 1.51
C GLN A 127 -12.86 2.77 0.23
N GLU A 128 -12.77 4.06 -0.12
CA GLU A 128 -13.29 4.54 -1.39
C GLU A 128 -12.50 3.93 -2.55
N PHE A 129 -11.17 3.97 -2.50
CA PHE A 129 -10.36 3.40 -3.57
C PHE A 129 -10.65 1.91 -3.78
N THR A 130 -10.87 1.16 -2.70
CA THR A 130 -11.31 -0.24 -2.75
C THR A 130 -12.66 -0.38 -3.44
N ALA A 131 -13.66 0.40 -3.02
CA ALA A 131 -15.00 0.40 -3.62
C ALA A 131 -14.94 0.72 -5.13
N VAL A 132 -14.19 1.75 -5.51
CA VAL A 132 -14.03 2.16 -6.90
C VAL A 132 -13.31 1.09 -7.72
N SER A 133 -12.24 0.49 -7.17
CA SER A 133 -11.51 -0.58 -7.83
C SER A 133 -12.39 -1.80 -8.08
N LEU A 134 -13.22 -2.17 -7.10
CA LEU A 134 -14.21 -3.24 -7.24
C LEU A 134 -15.24 -2.88 -8.33
N TRP A 135 -15.76 -1.65 -8.38
CA TRP A 135 -16.66 -1.23 -9.46
C TRP A 135 -16.00 -1.37 -10.84
N CYS A 136 -14.78 -0.86 -11.00
CA CYS A 136 -14.04 -0.95 -12.25
C CYS A 136 -13.81 -2.40 -12.69
N MET A 137 -13.58 -3.34 -11.78
CA MET A 137 -13.29 -4.74 -12.13
C MET A 137 -14.53 -5.64 -12.23
N LEU A 138 -15.66 -5.27 -11.60
CA LEU A 138 -16.87 -6.11 -11.52
C LEU A 138 -18.08 -5.59 -12.31
N GLU A 139 -18.20 -4.29 -12.60
CA GLU A 139 -19.39 -3.74 -13.25
C GLU A 139 -19.25 -3.77 -14.79
N PRO A 140 -19.96 -4.66 -15.52
CA PRO A 140 -19.92 -4.72 -16.98
C PRO A 140 -20.65 -3.57 -17.69
N ASP A 141 -21.54 -2.84 -17.01
CA ASP A 141 -22.28 -1.72 -17.61
C ASP A 141 -21.48 -0.41 -17.51
N GLY A 142 -21.02 0.09 -18.66
CA GLY A 142 -20.25 1.34 -18.76
C GLY A 142 -21.04 2.59 -18.39
N ALA A 143 -22.36 2.62 -18.61
CA ALA A 143 -23.19 3.75 -18.21
C ALA A 143 -23.31 3.83 -16.69
N ARG A 144 -23.52 2.68 -16.04
CA ARG A 144 -23.56 2.58 -14.58
C ARG A 144 -22.20 2.90 -13.97
N LEU A 145 -21.10 2.36 -14.51
CA LEU A 145 -19.77 2.73 -14.05
C LEU A 145 -19.54 4.24 -14.14
N GLY A 146 -19.98 4.88 -15.23
CA GLY A 146 -19.93 6.34 -15.38
C GLY A 146 -20.59 7.08 -14.22
N GLN A 147 -21.78 6.65 -13.81
CA GLN A 147 -22.50 7.23 -12.66
C GLN A 147 -21.72 7.03 -11.34
N LEU A 148 -21.15 5.85 -11.14
CA LEU A 148 -20.37 5.52 -9.94
C LEU A 148 -19.08 6.35 -9.84
N LEU A 149 -18.38 6.53 -10.96
CA LEU A 149 -17.18 7.35 -11.01
C LEU A 149 -17.49 8.85 -10.94
N GLU A 150 -18.68 9.28 -11.36
CA GLU A 150 -19.14 10.65 -11.12
C GLU A 150 -19.34 10.94 -9.63
N MET A 151 -19.83 9.94 -8.86
CA MET A 151 -19.91 10.06 -7.40
C MET A 151 -18.53 10.26 -6.77
N HIS A 152 -17.50 9.56 -7.24
CA HIS A 152 -16.10 9.76 -6.82
C HIS A 152 -15.60 11.17 -7.19
N ALA A 153 -15.85 11.61 -8.43
CA ALA A 153 -15.32 12.87 -8.95
C ALA A 153 -15.76 14.11 -8.14
N ARG A 154 -16.91 14.01 -7.47
CA ARG A 154 -17.51 15.08 -6.66
C ARG A 154 -16.89 15.24 -5.26
N HIS A 155 -16.01 14.34 -4.82
CA HIS A 155 -15.47 14.35 -3.44
C HIS A 155 -14.01 14.83 -3.32
N PRO A 156 -13.75 16.13 -3.03
CA PRO A 156 -12.43 16.73 -3.21
C PRO A 156 -11.36 16.27 -2.21
N THR A 157 -11.74 15.75 -1.03
CA THR A 157 -10.77 15.31 0.00
C THR A 157 -10.18 13.92 -0.26
N MET A 158 -10.75 13.19 -1.22
CA MET A 158 -10.42 11.79 -1.44
C MET A 158 -9.88 11.51 -2.85
N ARG A 159 -9.71 12.56 -3.66
CA ARG A 159 -9.08 12.48 -4.97
C ARG A 159 -7.57 12.62 -4.85
N LEU A 160 -6.87 11.63 -5.36
CA LEU A 160 -5.42 11.61 -5.50
C LEU A 160 -5.04 11.55 -6.99
N PRO A 161 -3.94 12.19 -7.42
CA PRO A 161 -3.53 12.17 -8.81
C PRO A 161 -3.39 10.76 -9.39
N ALA A 162 -2.84 9.83 -8.60
CA ALA A 162 -2.65 8.43 -9.00
C ALA A 162 -3.98 7.68 -9.20
N VAL A 163 -4.96 7.92 -8.32
CA VAL A 163 -6.29 7.31 -8.42
C VAL A 163 -7.01 7.80 -9.68
N ASP A 164 -7.09 9.12 -9.87
CA ASP A 164 -7.72 9.70 -11.06
C ASP A 164 -7.03 9.25 -12.35
N PHE A 165 -5.71 9.11 -12.32
CA PHE A 165 -4.93 8.60 -13.44
C PHE A 165 -5.33 7.17 -13.82
N LEU A 166 -5.44 6.26 -12.85
CA LEU A 166 -5.89 4.88 -13.10
C LEU A 166 -7.33 4.85 -13.63
N LEU A 167 -8.21 5.63 -13.02
CA LEU A 167 -9.64 5.62 -13.33
C LEU A 167 -9.95 6.23 -14.71
N ASP A 168 -9.11 7.15 -15.19
CA ASP A 168 -9.23 7.73 -16.54
C ASP A 168 -9.25 6.67 -17.64
N THR A 169 -8.60 5.52 -17.40
CA THR A 169 -8.52 4.41 -18.36
C THR A 169 -9.83 3.62 -18.51
N PHE A 170 -10.80 3.82 -17.62
CA PHE A 170 -12.07 3.11 -17.61
C PHE A 170 -13.24 3.96 -18.12
N LEU A 171 -12.99 5.22 -18.49
CA LEU A 171 -14.00 6.12 -19.01
C LEU A 171 -13.62 6.66 -20.40
N PRO A 172 -14.45 6.48 -21.44
CA PRO A 172 -14.16 7.00 -22.78
C PRO A 172 -13.88 8.51 -22.82
N LYS A 173 -14.57 9.27 -21.97
CA LYS A 173 -14.40 10.73 -21.87
C LYS A 173 -13.26 11.13 -20.92
N GLY A 174 -12.77 10.20 -20.11
CA GLY A 174 -11.83 10.47 -19.02
C GLY A 174 -12.48 11.13 -17.81
N ILE A 175 -11.68 11.38 -16.78
CA ILE A 175 -12.12 11.99 -15.52
C ILE A 175 -11.79 13.47 -15.48
N GLN A 176 -12.77 14.27 -15.04
CA GLN A 176 -12.55 15.69 -14.79
C GLN A 176 -11.65 15.86 -13.56
N ARG A 177 -10.41 16.33 -13.74
CA ARG A 177 -9.42 16.50 -12.66
C ARG A 177 -9.62 17.82 -11.91
N PRO A 178 -9.43 17.87 -10.58
CA PRO A 178 -9.44 19.11 -9.84
C PRO A 178 -8.21 19.95 -10.18
N LEU A 179 -8.31 21.28 -10.02
CA LEU A 179 -7.16 22.19 -10.19
C LEU A 179 -6.04 21.95 -9.16
N LYS A 180 -6.40 21.45 -7.97
CA LYS A 180 -5.48 21.13 -6.88
C LYS A 180 -5.94 19.86 -6.17
N TYR A 181 -5.00 18.96 -5.92
CA TYR A 181 -5.20 17.77 -5.10
C TYR A 181 -4.85 18.05 -3.65
N GLN A 182 -5.57 17.41 -2.72
CA GLN A 182 -5.18 17.41 -1.31
C GLN A 182 -4.00 16.48 -1.11
N LYS A 183 -3.05 16.90 -0.25
CA LYS A 183 -1.90 16.06 0.11
C LYS A 183 -2.34 15.03 1.15
N ASN A 184 -1.97 13.77 0.94
CA ASN A 184 -2.16 12.74 1.94
C ASN A 184 -0.84 12.00 2.24
N PRO A 185 -0.10 12.39 3.29
CA PRO A 185 1.21 11.83 3.58
C PRO A 185 1.14 10.34 3.96
N THR A 186 0.00 9.87 4.47
CA THR A 186 -0.18 8.47 4.89
C THR A 186 -0.08 7.50 3.72
N TYR A 187 -0.57 7.88 2.54
CA TYR A 187 -0.60 7.01 1.37
C TYR A 187 0.41 7.41 0.29
N GLN A 188 1.06 8.56 0.42
CA GLN A 188 1.90 9.15 -0.62
C GLN A 188 3.00 8.19 -1.10
N GLY A 189 3.72 7.53 -0.18
CA GLY A 189 4.83 6.65 -0.56
C GLY A 189 4.41 5.44 -1.41
N MET A 190 3.24 4.85 -1.12
CA MET A 190 2.70 3.76 -1.94
C MET A 190 2.27 4.26 -3.32
N TRP A 191 1.59 5.41 -3.38
CA TRP A 191 1.15 5.98 -4.66
C TRP A 191 2.32 6.41 -5.53
N ASP A 192 3.35 7.02 -4.95
CA ASP A 192 4.55 7.44 -5.68
C ASP A 192 5.26 6.23 -6.29
N ALA A 193 5.46 5.16 -5.52
CA ALA A 193 6.05 3.93 -6.02
C ALA A 193 5.23 3.28 -7.14
N LEU A 194 3.90 3.30 -7.04
CA LEU A 194 3.02 2.80 -8.11
C LEU A 194 3.17 3.65 -9.38
N MET A 195 3.15 4.97 -9.24
CA MET A 195 3.28 5.87 -10.39
C MET A 195 4.65 5.78 -11.06
N GLU A 196 5.72 5.56 -10.29
CA GLU A 196 7.05 5.27 -10.83
C GLU A 196 7.05 3.99 -11.66
N ALA A 197 6.45 2.91 -11.14
CA ALA A 197 6.35 1.64 -11.87
C ALA A 197 5.55 1.76 -13.18
N LEU A 198 4.52 2.61 -13.20
CA LEU A 198 3.71 2.87 -14.38
C LEU A 198 4.31 3.90 -15.35
N ALA A 199 5.34 4.64 -14.93
CA ALA A 199 5.94 5.71 -15.76
C ALA A 199 6.84 5.18 -16.89
N SER A 200 7.27 3.92 -16.82
CA SER A 200 8.06 3.28 -17.87
C SER A 200 7.33 3.34 -19.22
N GLN A 201 8.02 3.67 -20.32
CA GLN A 201 7.38 3.84 -21.62
C GLN A 201 7.18 2.53 -22.41
N ARG A 202 7.84 1.45 -21.99
CA ARG A 202 7.76 0.13 -22.63
C ARG A 202 6.99 -0.84 -21.73
N ARG A 203 6.14 -1.67 -22.32
CA ARG A 203 5.26 -2.60 -21.60
C ARG A 203 6.05 -3.63 -20.79
N GLU A 204 7.14 -4.14 -21.36
CA GLU A 204 8.01 -5.10 -20.68
C GLU A 204 8.67 -4.46 -19.46
N ALA A 205 9.15 -3.23 -19.60
CA ALA A 205 9.72 -2.47 -18.48
C ALA A 205 8.68 -2.14 -17.41
N GLN A 206 7.46 -1.70 -17.81
CA GLN A 206 6.35 -1.50 -16.88
C GLN A 206 6.01 -2.79 -16.12
N THR A 207 5.98 -3.94 -16.80
CA THR A 207 5.71 -5.25 -16.16
C THR A 207 6.79 -5.62 -15.15
N GLN A 208 8.06 -5.40 -15.50
CA GLN A 208 9.19 -5.61 -14.58
C GLN A 208 9.12 -4.67 -13.37
N ASP A 209 8.84 -3.39 -13.59
CA ASP A 209 8.74 -2.41 -12.51
C ASP A 209 7.51 -2.69 -11.60
N MET A 210 6.39 -3.13 -12.17
CA MET A 210 5.23 -3.59 -11.40
C MET A 210 5.53 -4.86 -10.60
N THR A 211 6.38 -5.74 -11.12
CA THR A 211 6.88 -6.92 -10.37
C THR A 211 7.70 -6.47 -9.17
N LYS A 212 8.62 -5.51 -9.35
CA LYS A 212 9.40 -4.91 -8.25
C LYS A 212 8.51 -4.20 -7.23
N TYR A 213 7.48 -3.48 -7.69
CA TYR A 213 6.48 -2.85 -6.84
C TYR A 213 5.78 -3.89 -5.97
N MET A 214 5.28 -4.97 -6.58
CA MET A 214 4.57 -6.04 -5.87
C MET A 214 5.48 -6.78 -4.89
N ALA A 215 6.73 -7.04 -5.25
CA ALA A 215 7.70 -7.63 -4.34
C ALA A 215 7.96 -6.74 -3.10
N ASN A 216 7.82 -5.42 -3.24
CA ASN A 216 7.94 -4.45 -2.15
C ASN A 216 6.62 -4.10 -1.46
N TRP A 217 5.49 -4.66 -1.89
CA TRP A 217 4.17 -4.19 -1.48
C TRP A 217 3.95 -4.24 0.03
N ASN A 218 4.31 -5.37 0.66
CA ASN A 218 4.22 -5.55 2.11
C ASN A 218 5.00 -4.47 2.88
N ARG A 219 6.20 -4.09 2.40
CA ARG A 219 7.00 -3.02 2.99
C ARG A 219 6.30 -1.67 2.84
N LEU A 220 5.77 -1.37 1.64
CA LEU A 220 5.00 -0.14 1.39
C LEU A 220 3.73 -0.05 2.25
N MET A 221 3.19 -1.19 2.69
CA MET A 221 2.02 -1.26 3.55
C MET A 221 2.32 -1.19 5.06
N LYS A 222 3.58 -1.29 5.49
CA LYS A 222 3.95 -1.20 6.92
C LYS A 222 3.41 0.08 7.59
N PRO A 223 3.55 1.29 7.01
CA PRO A 223 2.99 2.52 7.59
C PRO A 223 1.45 2.51 7.70
N LEU A 224 0.80 1.65 6.91
CA LEU A 224 -0.65 1.45 6.90
C LEU A 224 -1.10 0.33 7.85
N GLY A 225 -0.17 -0.17 8.66
CA GLY A 225 -0.41 -1.15 9.70
C GLY A 225 -0.07 -2.57 9.32
N TRP A 226 0.44 -2.87 8.11
CA TRP A 226 0.88 -4.22 7.77
C TRP A 226 2.03 -4.69 8.67
N LYS A 227 1.99 -5.96 9.07
CA LYS A 227 3.02 -6.61 9.86
C LYS A 227 3.23 -8.03 9.31
N PRO A 228 4.49 -8.53 9.26
CA PRO A 228 4.79 -9.87 8.78
C PRO A 228 4.19 -10.95 9.69
N GLU A 229 4.31 -10.72 11.00
CA GLU A 229 3.65 -11.50 12.04
C GLU A 229 2.70 -10.59 12.80
N ARG A 230 1.51 -11.11 13.08
CA ARG A 230 0.47 -10.39 13.80
C ARG A 230 0.10 -11.13 15.07
N VAL A 231 0.08 -10.41 16.17
CA VAL A 231 -0.36 -10.92 17.46
C VAL A 231 -1.82 -10.57 17.61
N TYR A 232 -2.70 -11.56 17.45
CA TYR A 232 -4.13 -11.35 17.68
C TYR A 232 -4.52 -11.79 19.07
N CYS A 233 -5.46 -11.07 19.68
CA CYS A 233 -6.02 -11.51 20.95
C CYS A 233 -6.84 -12.78 20.76
N LEU A 234 -6.66 -13.72 21.67
CA LEU A 234 -7.49 -14.92 21.73
C LEU A 234 -8.95 -14.52 21.92
N LEU A 235 -9.81 -15.10 21.09
CA LEU A 235 -11.26 -14.97 21.16
C LEU A 235 -11.85 -16.27 21.71
N ALA A 236 -12.80 -16.15 22.64
CA ALA A 236 -13.61 -17.25 23.14
C ALA A 236 -14.55 -17.75 22.03
N GLU A 237 -15.22 -18.89 22.26
CA GLU A 237 -16.19 -19.45 21.31
C GLU A 237 -17.33 -18.49 20.97
N ASP A 238 -17.67 -17.57 21.88
CA ASP A 238 -18.67 -16.51 21.68
C ASP A 238 -18.12 -15.25 20.98
N GLY A 239 -16.88 -15.29 20.50
CA GLY A 239 -16.23 -14.18 19.78
C GLY A 239 -15.76 -13.02 20.67
N ARG A 240 -15.91 -13.12 21.99
CA ARG A 240 -15.39 -12.11 22.92
C ARG A 240 -13.90 -12.33 23.18
N GLN A 241 -13.21 -11.23 23.39
CA GLN A 241 -11.80 -11.25 23.77
C GLN A 241 -11.62 -11.94 25.13
N VAL A 242 -10.77 -12.97 25.17
CA VAL A 242 -10.53 -13.78 26.38
C VAL A 242 -9.82 -12.95 27.44
N ASP A 243 -8.77 -12.23 27.05
CA ASP A 243 -8.04 -11.31 27.91
C ASP A 243 -8.40 -9.86 27.56
N PRO A 244 -9.19 -9.14 28.38
CA PRO A 244 -9.58 -7.76 28.12
C PRO A 244 -8.40 -6.77 28.10
N ASN A 245 -7.21 -7.15 28.59
CA ASN A 245 -6.01 -6.32 28.55
C ASN A 245 -5.13 -6.57 27.32
N CYS A 246 -5.41 -7.62 26.54
CA CYS A 246 -4.66 -7.87 25.33
C CYS A 246 -4.87 -6.73 24.32
N GLN A 247 -3.78 -6.15 23.83
CA GLN A 247 -3.79 -5.12 22.79
C GLN A 247 -3.23 -5.68 21.49
N GLY A 248 -3.86 -6.75 21.02
CA GLY A 248 -3.50 -7.40 19.78
C GLY A 248 -3.59 -6.45 18.58
N ASP A 249 -2.97 -6.86 17.49
CA ASP A 249 -2.89 -6.09 16.28
C ASP A 249 -4.25 -5.92 15.61
N GLN A 250 -4.50 -4.72 15.07
CA GLN A 250 -5.66 -4.47 14.23
C GLN A 250 -5.60 -5.32 12.96
N LEU A 251 -6.75 -5.85 12.52
CA LEU A 251 -6.83 -6.66 11.31
C LEU A 251 -6.35 -5.89 10.08
N PHE A 252 -5.48 -6.52 9.28
CA PHE A 252 -5.17 -6.03 7.94
C PHE A 252 -6.25 -6.51 7.00
N GLN A 253 -6.96 -5.61 6.32
CA GLN A 253 -7.98 -5.96 5.32
C GLN A 253 -7.68 -5.29 3.99
N ARG A 254 -6.39 -5.20 3.65
CA ARG A 254 -5.95 -4.50 2.44
C ARG A 254 -5.42 -5.51 1.44
N PHE A 255 -5.86 -5.36 0.21
CA PHE A 255 -5.32 -6.02 -0.97
C PHE A 255 -4.70 -4.98 -1.91
N ALA A 256 -3.85 -5.44 -2.81
CA ALA A 256 -3.23 -4.63 -3.86
C ALA A 256 -4.23 -4.31 -4.98
N PHE A 257 -5.35 -3.69 -4.62
CA PHE A 257 -6.40 -3.29 -5.57
C PHE A 257 -5.85 -2.32 -6.62
N GLU A 258 -4.87 -1.50 -6.25
CA GLU A 258 -4.19 -0.58 -7.15
C GLU A 258 -3.38 -1.28 -8.22
N THR A 259 -2.68 -2.37 -7.87
CA THR A 259 -1.97 -3.20 -8.84
C THR A 259 -2.95 -3.91 -9.76
N ALA A 260 -4.01 -4.51 -9.22
CA ALA A 260 -5.00 -5.21 -10.05
C ALA A 260 -5.73 -4.24 -11.00
N LEU A 261 -6.09 -3.06 -10.51
CA LEU A 261 -6.69 -2.02 -11.32
C LEU A 261 -5.72 -1.56 -12.41
N ALA A 262 -4.43 -1.37 -12.09
CA ALA A 262 -3.40 -1.04 -13.08
C ALA A 262 -3.23 -2.15 -14.13
N VAL A 263 -3.18 -3.42 -13.73
CA VAL A 263 -3.11 -4.55 -14.66
C VAL A 263 -4.32 -4.56 -15.60
N CYS A 264 -5.53 -4.30 -15.10
CA CYS A 264 -6.75 -4.17 -15.91
C CYS A 264 -6.76 -2.92 -16.80
N ALA A 265 -6.19 -1.81 -16.31
CA ALA A 265 -6.12 -0.53 -17.00
C ALA A 265 -5.21 -0.60 -18.23
N PHE A 266 -4.06 -1.27 -18.10
CA PHE A 266 -2.97 -1.30 -19.07
C PHE A 266 -2.82 -2.62 -19.82
N ASP A 267 -3.67 -3.61 -19.52
CA ASP A 267 -3.57 -4.99 -20.02
C ASP A 267 -2.15 -5.57 -19.79
N LEU A 268 -1.57 -5.34 -18.60
CA LEU A 268 -0.23 -5.82 -18.23
C LEU A 268 -0.23 -7.34 -18.03
N ASP A 269 0.93 -7.96 -18.23
CA ASP A 269 1.17 -9.34 -17.82
C ASP A 269 1.44 -9.37 -16.30
N ASP A 270 0.60 -10.09 -15.56
CA ASP A 270 0.70 -10.23 -14.10
C ASP A 270 1.39 -11.53 -13.66
N SER A 271 1.82 -12.38 -14.61
CA SER A 271 2.32 -13.73 -14.33
C SER A 271 3.44 -13.77 -13.28
N ALA A 272 4.33 -12.77 -13.26
CA ALA A 272 5.48 -12.72 -12.36
C ALA A 272 5.12 -12.46 -10.89
N PHE A 273 3.95 -11.87 -10.61
CA PHE A 273 3.50 -11.56 -9.24
C PHE A 273 2.10 -12.08 -8.94
N ARG A 274 1.56 -12.93 -9.83
CA ARG A 274 0.22 -13.51 -9.74
C ARG A 274 -0.02 -14.31 -8.47
N ASP A 275 1.03 -14.90 -7.91
CA ASP A 275 0.99 -15.70 -6.69
C ASP A 275 1.26 -14.88 -5.42
N HIS A 276 1.42 -13.56 -5.54
CA HIS A 276 1.56 -12.70 -4.37
C HIS A 276 0.27 -12.73 -3.53
N LEU A 277 0.41 -13.02 -2.23
CA LEU A 277 -0.72 -13.28 -1.32
C LEU A 277 -1.80 -12.18 -1.29
N TYR A 278 -1.38 -10.91 -1.39
CA TYR A 278 -2.29 -9.76 -1.37
C TYR A 278 -2.74 -9.29 -2.76
N TYR A 279 -2.31 -9.96 -3.84
CA TYR A 279 -2.67 -9.59 -5.19
C TYR A 279 -4.03 -10.21 -5.58
N PRO A 280 -5.05 -9.40 -5.92
CA PRO A 280 -6.38 -9.92 -6.16
C PRO A 280 -6.53 -10.46 -7.60
N ARG A 281 -5.81 -11.56 -7.90
CA ARG A 281 -5.75 -12.18 -9.23
C ARG A 281 -7.12 -12.59 -9.79
N ASP A 282 -8.03 -13.00 -8.92
CA ASP A 282 -9.37 -13.45 -9.31
C ASP A 282 -10.24 -12.30 -9.82
N LEU A 283 -10.06 -11.09 -9.29
CA LEU A 283 -10.70 -9.88 -9.83
C LEU A 283 -10.18 -9.58 -11.24
N VAL A 284 -8.88 -9.72 -11.47
CA VAL A 284 -8.26 -9.49 -12.78
C VAL A 284 -8.73 -10.53 -13.80
N ASP A 285 -8.79 -11.79 -13.41
CA ASP A 285 -9.32 -12.87 -14.26
C ASP A 285 -10.78 -12.64 -14.59
N HIS A 286 -11.59 -12.29 -13.58
CA HIS A 286 -13.00 -11.97 -13.78
C HIS A 286 -13.18 -10.79 -14.73
N TYR A 287 -12.42 -9.72 -14.53
CA TYR A 287 -12.45 -8.55 -15.38
C TYR A 287 -12.12 -8.90 -16.83
N ARG A 288 -11.00 -9.62 -17.07
CA ARG A 288 -10.58 -10.07 -18.41
C ARG A 288 -11.64 -10.93 -19.09
N ALA A 289 -12.28 -11.84 -18.35
CA ALA A 289 -13.25 -12.78 -18.88
C ALA A 289 -14.65 -12.18 -19.10
N ASN A 290 -15.10 -11.27 -18.24
CA ASN A 290 -16.53 -10.88 -18.17
C ASN A 290 -16.78 -9.38 -18.42
N VAL A 291 -15.81 -8.51 -18.16
CA VAL A 291 -16.01 -7.05 -18.21
C VAL A 291 -15.27 -6.42 -19.38
N ARG A 292 -14.01 -6.82 -19.60
CA ARG A 292 -13.08 -6.19 -20.56
C ARG A 292 -13.62 -6.12 -21.98
N GLN A 293 -14.20 -7.21 -22.47
CA GLN A 293 -14.73 -7.28 -23.85
C GLN A 293 -16.04 -6.50 -23.99
N GLN A 294 -16.90 -6.55 -22.97
CA GLN A 294 -18.22 -5.94 -23.00
C GLN A 294 -18.17 -4.41 -22.82
N ARG A 295 -17.43 -3.93 -21.83
CA ARG A 295 -17.43 -2.51 -21.43
C ARG A 295 -16.29 -1.72 -22.06
N ASP A 296 -15.12 -2.37 -22.13
CA ASP A 296 -13.85 -1.71 -22.35
C ASP A 296 -13.20 -2.13 -23.69
N GLY A 297 -13.95 -2.83 -24.55
CA GLY A 297 -13.51 -3.33 -25.86
C GLY A 297 -13.04 -2.25 -26.83
N TRP A 298 -13.42 -0.99 -26.59
CA TRP A 298 -12.96 0.19 -27.33
C TRP A 298 -11.49 0.55 -27.05
N ARG A 299 -10.88 -0.01 -26.00
CA ARG A 299 -9.47 0.22 -25.66
C ARG A 299 -8.56 -0.71 -26.44
N VAL A 300 -7.59 -0.13 -27.14
CA VAL A 300 -6.52 -0.87 -27.81
C VAL A 300 -5.67 -1.60 -26.76
N LEU A 301 -5.39 -2.89 -26.99
CA LEU A 301 -4.64 -3.75 -26.07
C LEU A 301 -3.26 -3.16 -25.77
N GLY A 302 -3.08 -2.77 -24.51
CA GLY A 302 -1.91 -2.06 -23.99
C GLY A 302 -1.49 -0.84 -24.83
N ALA A 303 -2.49 -0.04 -25.24
CA ALA A 303 -2.24 1.35 -25.54
C ALA A 303 -1.56 2.03 -24.34
N PRO A 304 -0.65 2.99 -24.58
CA PRO A 304 -0.13 3.81 -23.50
C PRO A 304 -1.31 4.47 -22.78
N ALA A 305 -1.15 4.75 -21.47
CA ALA A 305 -2.14 5.58 -20.80
C ALA A 305 -2.39 6.82 -21.64
N ARG A 306 -3.66 7.25 -21.68
CA ARG A 306 -4.09 8.45 -22.38
C ARG A 306 -3.24 9.68 -22.01
N PHE A 307 -2.62 9.64 -20.84
CA PHE A 307 -1.69 10.62 -20.33
C PHE A 307 -0.42 9.93 -19.79
N ALA A 308 0.70 10.64 -19.75
CA ALA A 308 1.87 10.15 -19.01
C ALA A 308 1.52 10.03 -17.52
N ALA A 309 2.02 8.98 -16.86
CA ALA A 309 1.94 8.88 -15.40
C ALA A 309 2.56 10.15 -14.79
N PRO A 310 1.84 10.91 -13.93
CA PRO A 310 2.47 11.95 -13.15
C PRO A 310 3.59 11.34 -12.31
N LEU A 311 4.84 11.60 -12.73
CA LEU A 311 6.00 11.22 -11.93
C LEU A 311 5.89 11.93 -10.58
N PRO A 312 6.18 11.24 -9.47
CA PRO A 312 6.22 11.90 -8.18
C PRO A 312 7.23 13.04 -8.20
N PRO A 313 6.99 14.12 -7.42
CA PRO A 313 7.95 15.20 -7.32
C PRO A 313 9.29 14.64 -6.82
N PRO A 314 10.44 15.15 -7.31
CA PRO A 314 11.73 14.72 -6.82
C PRO A 314 11.81 14.84 -5.30
N ARG A 315 12.40 13.83 -4.65
CA ARG A 315 12.61 13.83 -3.20
C ARG A 315 13.38 15.08 -2.77
N LYS A 316 12.95 15.69 -1.67
CA LYS A 316 13.59 16.89 -1.15
C LYS A 316 14.93 16.52 -0.50
N LYS A 317 16.02 16.80 -1.20
CA LYS A 317 17.37 16.62 -0.65
C LYS A 317 17.84 17.86 0.10
N ALA A 318 18.43 17.63 1.28
CA ALA A 318 19.24 18.60 1.98
C ALA A 318 20.55 18.84 1.23
N ASP A 319 21.06 20.06 1.30
CA ASP A 319 22.45 20.33 0.91
C ASP A 319 23.35 19.80 2.02
N LEU A 320 23.86 18.58 1.83
CA LEU A 320 24.66 17.87 2.83
C LEU A 320 25.92 18.66 3.25
N ALA A 321 26.47 19.51 2.37
CA ALA A 321 27.63 20.33 2.69
C ALA A 321 27.28 21.54 3.58
N LYS A 322 26.01 21.95 3.63
CA LYS A 322 25.52 23.08 4.44
C LYS A 322 24.72 22.66 5.67
N SER A 323 24.59 21.36 5.92
CA SER A 323 23.85 20.87 7.08
C SER A 323 24.51 21.29 8.39
N LYS A 324 23.67 21.58 9.38
CA LYS A 324 24.09 21.93 10.76
C LYS A 324 23.79 20.81 11.76
N LEU A 325 23.28 19.68 11.28
CA LEU A 325 22.95 18.54 12.11
C LEU A 325 24.23 17.91 12.69
N LYS A 326 24.09 17.22 13.83
CA LYS A 326 25.21 16.59 14.53
C LYS A 326 24.81 15.22 15.08
N GLY A 327 25.81 14.39 15.40
CA GLY A 327 25.62 13.09 16.03
C GLY A 327 24.70 12.17 15.22
N TYR A 328 23.79 11.48 15.89
CA TYR A 328 22.87 10.53 15.27
C TYR A 328 22.04 11.14 14.13
N ALA A 329 21.49 12.35 14.31
CA ALA A 329 20.66 12.98 13.28
C ALA A 329 21.44 13.28 11.99
N ARG A 330 22.73 13.61 12.10
CA ARG A 330 23.64 13.80 10.96
C ARG A 330 24.02 12.47 10.33
N TRP A 331 24.29 11.45 11.14
CA TRP A 331 24.59 10.11 10.66
C TRP A 331 23.43 9.55 9.82
N VAL A 332 22.18 9.71 10.29
CA VAL A 332 20.97 9.36 9.52
C VAL A 332 20.83 10.21 8.27
N GLU A 333 21.09 11.53 8.32
CA GLU A 333 21.04 12.40 7.13
C GLU A 333 21.98 11.93 6.02
N LEU A 334 23.20 11.53 6.38
CA LEU A 334 24.21 11.00 5.46
C LEU A 334 23.79 9.64 4.91
N ALA A 335 23.29 8.75 5.77
CA ALA A 335 22.75 7.46 5.35
C ALA A 335 21.56 7.60 4.40
N CYS A 336 20.74 8.65 4.56
CA CYS A 336 19.61 8.98 3.71
C CYS A 336 19.98 9.78 2.44
N ASP A 337 21.27 10.08 2.20
CA ASP A 337 21.74 10.96 1.12
C ASP A 337 20.97 12.30 1.06
N GLY A 338 20.73 12.86 2.25
CA GLY A 338 20.02 14.13 2.42
C GLY A 338 18.51 14.07 2.19
N ASP A 339 17.91 12.90 1.94
CA ASP A 339 16.46 12.73 1.85
C ASP A 339 15.78 13.11 3.17
N LYS A 340 15.18 14.32 3.20
CA LYS A 340 14.64 14.91 4.43
C LYS A 340 13.45 14.13 4.98
N ASP A 341 12.58 13.66 4.09
CA ASP A 341 11.35 12.97 4.51
C ASP A 341 11.72 11.60 5.13
N ALA A 342 12.66 10.87 4.51
CA ALA A 342 13.17 9.62 5.05
C ALA A 342 13.95 9.82 6.36
N GLN A 343 14.79 10.87 6.43
CA GLN A 343 15.52 11.21 7.65
C GLN A 343 14.59 11.52 8.83
N GLU A 344 13.57 12.35 8.61
CA GLU A 344 12.57 12.69 9.62
C GLU A 344 11.78 11.46 10.06
N ALA A 345 11.42 10.57 9.13
CA ALA A 345 10.72 9.32 9.42
C ALA A 345 11.57 8.39 10.31
N VAL A 346 12.85 8.18 9.96
CA VAL A 346 13.77 7.37 10.77
C VAL A 346 13.92 7.95 12.17
N ILE A 347 14.25 9.24 12.29
CA ILE A 347 14.42 9.91 13.60
C ILE A 347 13.13 9.87 14.43
N LYS A 348 11.96 9.97 13.80
CA LYS A 348 10.67 9.86 14.49
C LYS A 348 10.43 8.44 15.04
N SER A 349 10.84 7.42 14.29
CA SER A 349 10.66 6.01 14.68
C SER A 349 11.62 5.55 15.78
N THR A 350 12.88 5.98 15.74
CA THR A 350 13.92 5.55 16.68
C THR A 350 14.19 6.56 17.80
N GLY A 351 13.71 7.79 17.66
CA GLY A 351 13.97 8.88 18.59
C GLY A 351 15.34 9.54 18.39
N ARG A 352 15.71 10.43 19.32
CA ARG A 352 17.00 11.15 19.29
C ARG A 352 18.04 10.38 20.10
N LEU A 353 18.60 9.35 19.49
CA LEU A 353 19.57 8.48 20.13
C LEU A 353 20.91 9.20 20.36
N ARG A 354 21.52 8.97 21.52
CA ARG A 354 22.86 9.48 21.87
C ARG A 354 23.98 8.44 21.62
N SER A 355 23.63 7.16 21.56
CA SER A 355 24.52 6.03 21.26
C SER A 355 23.69 4.95 20.56
N LEU A 356 24.29 4.19 19.65
CA LEU A 356 23.64 3.10 18.92
C LEU A 356 24.00 1.72 19.47
N LYS A 357 24.73 1.62 20.59
CA LYS A 357 25.28 0.34 21.09
C LYS A 357 24.25 -0.79 21.26
N LYS A 358 23.00 -0.46 21.61
CA LYS A 358 21.91 -1.46 21.78
C LYS A 358 20.77 -1.29 20.77
N GLU A 359 20.68 -0.12 20.14
CA GLU A 359 19.55 0.30 19.30
C GLU A 359 19.95 0.37 17.82
N ALA A 360 21.17 -0.06 17.47
CA ALA A 360 21.67 -0.08 16.09
C ALA A 360 20.75 -0.89 15.16
N GLY A 361 20.29 -2.06 15.62
CA GLY A 361 19.38 -2.91 14.84
C GLY A 361 18.08 -2.18 14.50
N GLU A 362 17.48 -1.48 15.47
CA GLU A 362 16.27 -0.68 15.26
C GLU A 362 16.50 0.48 14.28
N ALA A 363 17.64 1.18 14.39
CA ALA A 363 18.01 2.25 13.47
C ALA A 363 18.25 1.77 12.04
N LEU A 364 18.92 0.64 11.86
CA LEU A 364 19.20 0.05 10.55
C LEU A 364 17.94 -0.55 9.93
N ALA A 365 17.09 -1.21 10.73
CA ALA A 365 15.78 -1.65 10.30
C ALA A 365 14.92 -0.47 9.85
N ALA A 366 14.88 0.63 10.62
CA ALA A 366 14.15 1.84 10.24
C ALA A 366 14.69 2.46 8.93
N LEU A 367 16.01 2.49 8.74
CA LEU A 367 16.62 2.93 7.47
C LEU A 367 16.19 2.04 6.30
N ALA A 368 16.23 0.71 6.47
CA ALA A 368 15.81 -0.24 5.46
C ALA A 368 14.31 -0.14 5.12
N GLU A 369 13.46 0.05 6.12
CA GLU A 369 12.01 0.25 5.94
C GLU A 369 11.72 1.49 5.08
N ASN A 370 12.51 2.56 5.27
CA ASN A 370 12.42 3.80 4.49
C ASN A 370 13.20 3.75 3.16
N GLY A 371 13.71 2.58 2.75
CA GLY A 371 14.44 2.39 1.50
C GLY A 371 15.80 3.08 1.47
N GLN A 372 16.39 3.37 2.63
CA GLN A 372 17.68 4.03 2.81
C GLN A 372 18.78 3.06 3.27
N GLY A 373 18.46 1.76 3.36
CA GLY A 373 19.37 0.70 3.75
C GLY A 373 18.84 -0.69 3.41
N VAL A 374 19.61 -1.70 3.79
CA VAL A 374 19.27 -3.12 3.72
C VAL A 374 19.24 -3.67 5.14
N CYS A 375 18.24 -4.46 5.44
CA CYS A 375 18.05 -5.26 6.64
C CYS A 375 17.35 -6.55 6.20
N ALA A 376 18.13 -7.62 6.03
CA ALA A 376 17.65 -8.92 5.56
C ALA A 376 18.23 -10.04 6.43
N ASP A 377 17.47 -11.11 6.67
CA ASP A 377 17.97 -12.30 7.36
C ASP A 377 19.18 -12.89 6.61
N ILE A 378 20.10 -13.52 7.34
CA ILE A 378 21.35 -14.05 6.76
C ILE A 378 21.12 -15.01 5.58
N LYS A 379 19.96 -15.70 5.56
CA LYS A 379 19.57 -16.65 4.50
C LYS A 379 18.57 -16.09 3.50
N ASP A 380 18.02 -14.89 3.71
CA ASP A 380 16.99 -14.30 2.85
C ASP A 380 17.62 -13.50 1.70
N ASP A 381 18.15 -14.24 0.72
CA ASP A 381 18.81 -13.70 -0.46
C ASP A 381 17.84 -12.97 -1.41
N VAL A 382 16.54 -13.30 -1.35
CA VAL A 382 15.50 -12.64 -2.14
C VAL A 382 15.25 -11.22 -1.61
N THR A 383 15.01 -11.08 -0.30
CA THR A 383 14.80 -9.77 0.32
C THR A 383 16.04 -8.89 0.18
N LEU A 384 17.24 -9.46 0.38
CA LEU A 384 18.49 -8.73 0.24
C LEU A 384 18.65 -8.18 -1.19
N ALA A 385 18.44 -9.01 -2.21
CA ALA A 385 18.54 -8.59 -3.61
C ALA A 385 17.61 -7.40 -3.93
N LEU A 386 16.34 -7.50 -3.53
CA LEU A 386 15.33 -6.45 -3.74
C LEU A 386 15.68 -5.15 -3.02
N GLN A 387 16.15 -5.24 -1.77
CA GLN A 387 16.51 -4.06 -0.99
C GLN A 387 17.78 -3.39 -1.53
N VAL A 388 18.76 -4.14 -2.01
CA VAL A 388 19.98 -3.58 -2.64
C VAL A 388 19.61 -2.83 -3.93
N GLU A 389 18.82 -3.44 -4.82
CA GLU A 389 18.36 -2.76 -6.04
C GLU A 389 17.58 -1.48 -5.70
N SER A 390 16.63 -1.57 -4.77
CA SER A 390 15.81 -0.42 -4.35
C SER A 390 16.65 0.70 -3.73
N LEU A 391 17.65 0.36 -2.90
CA LEU A 391 18.59 1.30 -2.31
C LEU A 391 19.37 2.06 -3.38
N LEU A 392 19.92 1.34 -4.37
CA LEU A 392 20.72 1.94 -5.44
C LEU A 392 19.86 2.80 -6.37
N GLU A 393 18.68 2.30 -6.79
CA GLU A 393 17.74 3.06 -7.59
C GLU A 393 17.28 4.34 -6.88
N GLY A 394 17.04 4.28 -5.56
CA GLY A 394 16.71 5.44 -4.72
C GLY A 394 17.80 6.51 -4.68
N ARG A 395 19.07 6.14 -4.94
CA ARG A 395 20.20 7.07 -5.10
C ARG A 395 20.34 7.62 -6.53
N GLY A 396 19.45 7.23 -7.44
CA GLY A 396 19.55 7.53 -8.88
C GLY A 396 20.54 6.63 -9.61
N LEU A 397 21.02 5.55 -8.97
CA LEU A 397 21.98 4.60 -9.52
C LEU A 397 21.22 3.46 -10.20
N LYS A 398 20.75 3.70 -11.42
CA LYS A 398 19.99 2.71 -12.20
C LYS A 398 20.90 1.75 -12.95
N GLY A 399 20.47 0.49 -13.08
CA GLY A 399 21.12 -0.52 -13.93
C GLY A 399 21.97 -1.56 -13.21
N PHE A 400 21.94 -1.60 -11.88
CA PHE A 400 22.38 -2.79 -11.14
C PHE A 400 21.31 -3.89 -11.30
N ASP A 401 21.75 -5.12 -11.57
CA ASP A 401 20.87 -6.26 -11.81
C ASP A 401 21.30 -7.45 -10.93
N SER A 402 20.55 -7.67 -9.86
CA SER A 402 20.79 -8.75 -8.90
C SER A 402 20.52 -10.15 -9.48
N SER A 403 19.77 -10.26 -10.58
CA SER A 403 19.45 -11.54 -11.21
C SER A 403 20.65 -12.22 -11.86
N THR A 404 21.70 -11.44 -12.16
CA THR A 404 22.98 -11.95 -12.67
C THR A 404 23.75 -12.77 -11.63
N VAL A 405 23.35 -12.72 -10.36
CA VAL A 405 24.00 -13.41 -9.26
C VAL A 405 23.26 -14.71 -8.94
N GLY A 406 23.84 -15.84 -9.37
CA GLY A 406 23.31 -17.18 -9.09
C GLY A 406 23.55 -17.65 -7.65
N GLY A 407 22.93 -18.78 -7.29
CA GLY A 407 23.05 -19.42 -5.96
C GLY A 407 21.79 -19.25 -5.09
N ALA A 408 21.91 -19.57 -3.79
CA ALA A 408 20.86 -19.35 -2.79
C ALA A 408 21.47 -19.19 -1.39
N GLY A 409 20.73 -18.55 -0.47
CA GLY A 409 21.13 -18.41 0.94
C GLY A 409 22.35 -17.50 1.16
N PRO A 410 23.08 -17.68 2.29
CA PRO A 410 24.12 -16.74 2.72
C PRO A 410 25.23 -16.48 1.70
N ALA A 411 25.63 -17.49 0.93
CA ALA A 411 26.65 -17.35 -0.10
C ALA A 411 26.19 -16.45 -1.26
N ARG A 412 24.90 -16.49 -1.63
CA ARG A 412 24.33 -15.59 -2.62
C ARG A 412 24.24 -14.17 -2.07
N CYS A 413 23.86 -14.00 -0.80
CA CYS A 413 23.86 -12.69 -0.13
C CYS A 413 25.23 -12.01 -0.21
N GLU A 414 26.29 -12.71 0.20
CA GLU A 414 27.66 -12.16 0.17
C GLU A 414 28.09 -11.77 -1.26
N MET A 415 27.80 -12.64 -2.24
CA MET A 415 28.14 -12.40 -3.63
C MET A 415 27.34 -11.24 -4.25
N LEU A 416 26.07 -11.07 -3.86
CA LEU A 416 25.23 -9.94 -4.24
C LEU A 416 25.85 -8.62 -3.78
N LEU A 417 26.23 -8.54 -2.51
CA LEU A 417 26.83 -7.32 -1.93
C LEU A 417 28.18 -7.01 -2.57
N LYS A 418 28.99 -8.03 -2.83
CA LYS A 418 30.27 -7.87 -3.54
C LYS A 418 30.07 -7.35 -4.96
N ASN A 419 29.15 -7.94 -5.72
CA ASN A 419 28.86 -7.50 -7.07
C ASN A 419 28.27 -6.08 -7.11
N ALA A 420 27.45 -5.71 -6.13
CA ALA A 420 26.94 -4.35 -5.99
C ALA A 420 28.06 -3.35 -5.71
N GLN A 421 29.00 -3.67 -4.82
CA GLN A 421 30.16 -2.83 -4.54
C GLN A 421 31.09 -2.69 -5.75
N ASP A 422 31.35 -3.79 -6.46
CA ASP A 422 32.14 -3.78 -7.70
C ASP A 422 31.45 -2.95 -8.80
N TRP A 423 30.13 -3.07 -8.93
CA TRP A 423 29.34 -2.27 -9.86
C TRP A 423 29.40 -0.78 -9.51
N LEU A 424 29.28 -0.42 -8.22
CA LEU A 424 29.41 0.96 -7.76
C LEU A 424 30.78 1.56 -8.05
N SER A 425 31.87 0.80 -7.84
CA SER A 425 33.23 1.26 -8.12
C SER A 425 33.46 1.59 -9.60
N LYS A 426 32.69 0.96 -10.49
CA LYS A 426 32.72 1.22 -11.94
C LYS A 426 31.75 2.34 -12.34
N SER A 427 30.79 2.67 -11.49
CA SER A 427 29.85 3.75 -11.73
C SER A 427 30.57 5.10 -11.61
N LYS A 428 30.17 6.09 -12.41
CA LYS A 428 30.71 7.46 -12.32
C LYS A 428 30.16 8.24 -11.11
N LEU A 429 29.29 7.63 -10.33
CA LEU A 429 28.56 8.25 -9.23
C LEU A 429 29.20 7.73 -7.95
N SER A 430 29.98 8.57 -7.29
CA SER A 430 30.90 8.21 -6.20
C SER A 430 30.17 7.75 -4.92
N TYR A 431 29.77 6.48 -4.87
CA TYR A 431 29.10 5.84 -3.73
C TYR A 431 29.83 4.56 -3.30
N ARG A 432 29.71 4.23 -2.00
CA ARG A 432 30.18 2.97 -1.40
C ARG A 432 29.12 2.33 -0.53
N LEU A 433 29.13 1.00 -0.51
CA LEU A 433 28.38 0.20 0.45
C LEU A 433 29.19 0.01 1.72
N TYR A 434 28.50 0.12 2.85
CA TYR A 434 29.01 -0.17 4.17
C TYR A 434 28.15 -1.24 4.79
N THR A 435 28.77 -2.31 5.28
CA THR A 435 28.08 -3.35 6.02
C THR A 435 28.33 -3.22 7.51
N LEU A 436 27.31 -3.49 8.30
CA LEU A 436 27.39 -3.41 9.76
C LEU A 436 27.14 -4.80 10.33
N ASP A 437 28.00 -5.21 11.26
CA ASP A 437 27.90 -6.50 11.94
C ASP A 437 27.52 -6.27 13.38
N LEU A 438 26.25 -6.52 13.70
CA LEU A 438 25.72 -6.38 15.05
C LEU A 438 25.89 -7.68 15.86
N GLY A 439 26.52 -8.72 15.31
CA GLY A 439 26.65 -10.03 15.93
C GLY A 439 25.35 -10.83 15.95
N ASP A 440 24.40 -10.50 15.07
CA ASP A 440 23.13 -11.19 14.85
C ASP A 440 23.07 -11.85 13.46
N ASP A 441 21.97 -12.58 13.19
CA ASP A 441 21.77 -13.31 11.93
C ASP A 441 21.15 -12.43 10.83
N ALA A 442 21.62 -11.18 10.69
CA ALA A 442 21.09 -10.23 9.72
C ALA A 442 22.19 -9.49 8.92
N TRP A 443 21.91 -9.25 7.64
CA TRP A 443 22.67 -8.36 6.78
C TRP A 443 22.17 -6.93 6.95
N TYR A 444 23.06 -6.03 7.42
CA TYR A 444 22.81 -4.60 7.42
C TYR A 444 23.73 -3.90 6.44
N VAL A 445 23.16 -3.16 5.49
CA VAL A 445 23.93 -2.46 4.44
C VAL A 445 23.41 -1.04 4.24
N LEU A 446 24.33 -0.08 4.14
CA LEU A 446 24.04 1.31 3.83
C LEU A 446 24.87 1.76 2.62
N SER A 447 24.34 2.70 1.83
CA SER A 447 25.05 3.31 0.70
C SER A 447 25.27 4.79 0.96
N VAL A 448 26.53 5.23 0.96
CA VAL A 448 26.92 6.60 1.30
C VAL A 448 27.82 7.17 0.20
N HIS A 449 27.60 8.44 -0.14
CA HIS A 449 28.41 9.15 -1.12
C HIS A 449 29.84 9.37 -0.60
N ASP A 450 30.85 9.13 -1.44
CA ASP A 450 32.28 9.10 -1.08
C ASP A 450 32.75 10.37 -0.38
N VAL A 451 32.27 11.53 -0.83
CA VAL A 451 32.62 12.84 -0.24
C VAL A 451 32.27 12.92 1.24
N PHE A 452 31.27 12.17 1.71
CA PHE A 452 30.83 12.15 3.11
C PHE A 452 31.21 10.86 3.85
N ALA A 453 31.91 9.92 3.20
CA ALA A 453 32.29 8.64 3.77
C ALA A 453 33.09 8.78 5.08
N THR A 454 34.09 9.66 5.10
CA THR A 454 34.93 9.89 6.29
C THR A 454 34.11 10.44 7.45
N GLU A 455 33.21 11.39 7.18
CA GLU A 455 32.32 11.97 8.21
C GLU A 455 31.36 10.91 8.75
N PHE A 456 30.76 10.11 7.86
CA PHE A 456 29.82 9.06 8.20
C PHE A 456 30.44 7.98 9.10
N LEU A 457 31.65 7.51 8.76
CA LEU A 457 32.38 6.52 9.56
C LEU A 457 32.74 7.08 10.94
N ALA A 458 33.31 8.30 10.99
CA ALA A 458 33.67 8.95 12.26
C ALA A 458 32.45 9.15 13.18
N LEU A 459 31.30 9.53 12.61
CA LEU A 459 30.05 9.62 13.36
C LEU A 459 29.59 8.26 13.88
N GLY A 460 29.66 7.19 13.07
CA GLY A 460 29.27 5.86 13.53
C GLY A 460 30.19 5.33 14.64
N GLU A 461 31.49 5.54 14.54
CA GLU A 461 32.44 5.22 15.62
C GLU A 461 32.07 5.96 16.91
N SER A 462 31.77 7.27 16.81
CA SER A 462 31.32 8.06 17.97
C SER A 462 30.00 7.56 18.57
N LEU A 463 29.17 6.90 17.77
CA LEU A 463 27.90 6.28 18.17
C LEU A 463 28.07 4.81 18.59
N SER A 464 29.29 4.28 18.59
CA SER A 464 29.63 2.88 18.92
C SER A 464 29.07 1.85 17.93
N LEU A 465 29.02 2.17 16.63
CA LEU A 465 28.66 1.22 15.59
C LEU A 465 29.88 0.38 15.14
N PRO A 466 29.75 -0.95 15.12
CA PRO A 466 30.73 -1.83 14.48
C PRO A 466 30.55 -1.81 12.96
N TYR A 467 31.52 -1.26 12.24
CA TYR A 467 31.55 -1.35 10.78
C TYR A 467 32.39 -2.54 10.34
N LEU A 468 31.82 -3.35 9.44
CA LEU A 468 32.60 -4.20 8.56
C LEU A 468 32.72 -3.49 7.21
N LEU A 469 33.92 -3.04 6.88
CA LEU A 469 34.26 -2.82 5.47
C LEU A 469 34.34 -4.22 4.87
N LEU A 470 33.31 -4.62 4.12
CA LEU A 470 33.20 -6.00 3.64
C LEU A 470 34.45 -6.34 2.78
N LEU A 471 35.26 -7.25 3.33
CA LEU A 471 36.49 -7.86 2.81
C LEU A 471 37.68 -6.89 2.66
N GLY A 472 38.81 -7.17 3.30
CA GLY A 472 39.94 -6.25 3.45
C GLY A 472 40.59 -5.71 2.17
N TRP A 473 40.04 -4.63 1.61
CA TRP A 473 40.51 -4.02 0.35
C TRP A 473 40.63 -2.49 0.36
N VAL A 474 40.63 -1.83 1.53
CA VAL A 474 41.14 -0.44 1.62
C VAL A 474 41.93 -0.29 2.92
N GLN A 475 43.26 -0.30 2.82
CA GLN A 475 44.09 0.36 3.82
C GLN A 475 43.74 1.85 3.79
N LEU A 476 43.27 2.40 4.90
CA LEU A 476 43.35 3.84 5.11
C LEU A 476 44.82 4.24 4.91
N PRO A 477 45.15 5.30 4.15
CA PRO A 477 46.49 5.83 4.19
C PRO A 477 46.72 6.26 5.64
N LYS A 478 47.73 5.66 6.27
CA LYS A 478 48.23 6.15 7.54
C LYS A 478 48.68 7.61 7.31
N THR A 479 47.95 8.54 7.89
CA THR A 479 48.44 9.89 8.20
C THR A 479 48.23 10.15 9.67
#